data_AF-A0A7S3M4G9-F1
#
_entry.id   AF-A0A7S3M4G9-F1
#
_cell.length_a   1.000
_cell.length_b   1.000
_cell.length_c   1.000
_cell.angle_alpha   90.00
_cell.angle_beta   90.00
_cell.angle_gamma   90.00
#
_symmetry.space_group_name_H-M   'P 1'
#
loop_
_entity.id
_entity.type
_entity.pdbx_description
1 polymer ?
#
loop_
_entity_poly.entity_id
_entity_poly.type
_entity_poly.pdbx_seq_one_letter_code
_entity_poly.pdbx_strand_id
1 'polypeptide(L)'
;EYAAPGVCFTVYSKGEETPVGAVRLPNLGRESHTFLHHIVHNYDTLAPWTVFSQAVHPSWGYRGGVSSSGHLSDNVEFWDYLQPFPGRKDSYFVFSAASHFPSGVQTSRAGILFKTLRSRSKD
;
A
#
# COMPACT_ATOMS: atom_id res chain seq x y z
N GLU A 1 11.47 0.49 -17.21
CA GLU A 1 11.91 1.51 -16.22
C GLU A 1 11.66 1.16 -14.75
N TYR A 2 10.66 0.35 -14.40
CA TYR A 2 10.36 0.05 -12.97
C TYR A 2 11.00 -1.22 -12.40
N ALA A 3 11.79 -1.96 -13.18
CA ALA A 3 12.48 -3.15 -12.72
C ALA A 3 13.90 -2.78 -12.28
N ALA A 4 14.16 -2.87 -10.98
CA ALA A 4 15.50 -2.77 -10.40
C ALA A 4 15.95 -4.16 -9.90
N PRO A 5 17.26 -4.46 -9.89
CA PRO A 5 17.77 -5.70 -9.30
C PRO A 5 17.30 -5.86 -7.85
N GLY A 6 16.72 -7.02 -7.51
CA GLY A 6 16.19 -7.30 -6.18
C GLY A 6 14.75 -6.85 -5.91
N VAL A 7 14.07 -6.28 -6.90
CA VAL A 7 12.64 -5.93 -6.80
C VAL A 7 11.79 -6.93 -7.59
N CYS A 8 10.78 -7.50 -6.94
CA CYS A 8 9.81 -8.40 -7.57
C CYS A 8 8.43 -7.72 -7.65
N PHE A 9 7.76 -7.85 -8.78
CA PHE A 9 6.38 -7.39 -8.99
C PHE A 9 5.49 -8.59 -9.28
N THR A 10 4.42 -8.73 -8.50
CA THR A 10 3.36 -9.71 -8.77
C THR A 10 2.06 -8.98 -8.97
N VAL A 11 1.45 -9.14 -10.15
CA VAL A 11 0.14 -8.58 -10.47
C VAL A 11 -0.90 -9.65 -10.26
N TYR A 12 -1.94 -9.34 -9.47
CA TYR A 12 -3.11 -10.21 -9.31
C TYR A 12 -4.30 -9.61 -10.04
N SER A 13 -4.97 -10.39 -10.88
CA SER A 13 -6.21 -9.98 -11.56
C SER A 13 -7.41 -10.75 -11.05
N LYS A 14 -8.50 -10.03 -10.80
CA LYS A 14 -9.83 -10.58 -10.49
C LYS A 14 -10.85 -10.33 -11.61
N GLY A 15 -10.42 -9.72 -12.70
CA GLY A 15 -11.25 -9.50 -13.88
C GLY A 15 -11.48 -10.80 -14.66
N GLU A 16 -12.49 -10.79 -15.52
CA GLU A 16 -12.72 -11.88 -16.47
C GLU A 16 -11.52 -12.03 -17.42
N GLU A 17 -11.05 -10.90 -17.94
CA GLU A 17 -9.80 -10.80 -18.68
C GLU A 17 -8.61 -10.68 -17.71
N THR A 18 -7.64 -11.58 -17.86
CA THR A 18 -6.41 -11.56 -17.07
C THR A 18 -5.27 -11.00 -17.93
N PRO A 19 -4.66 -9.87 -17.54
CA PRO A 19 -3.49 -9.35 -18.23
C PRO A 19 -2.36 -10.37 -18.30
N VAL A 20 -1.55 -10.31 -19.36
CA VAL A 20 -0.39 -11.19 -19.53
C VAL A 20 0.55 -11.04 -18.33
N GLY A 21 0.94 -12.17 -17.73
CA GLY A 21 1.83 -12.21 -16.57
C GLY A 21 1.14 -11.95 -15.21
N ALA A 22 -0.18 -11.71 -15.19
CA ALA A 22 -0.93 -11.59 -13.94
C ALA A 22 -1.40 -12.96 -13.42
N VAL A 23 -1.41 -13.12 -12.10
CA VAL A 23 -1.98 -14.27 -11.40
C VAL A 23 -3.49 -14.06 -11.27
N ARG A 24 -4.29 -14.93 -11.88
CA ARG A 24 -5.74 -14.88 -11.78
C ARG A 24 -6.22 -15.32 -10.40
N LEU A 25 -7.15 -14.56 -9.81
CA LEU A 25 -7.84 -14.88 -8.57
C LEU A 25 -9.36 -14.80 -8.75
N PRO A 26 -10.15 -15.56 -7.96
CA PRO A 26 -11.59 -15.37 -7.93
C PRO A 26 -11.94 -13.99 -7.33
N ASN A 27 -13.05 -13.41 -7.79
CA ASN A 27 -13.54 -12.11 -7.32
C ASN A 27 -14.21 -12.20 -5.93
N LEU A 28 -13.43 -12.62 -4.93
CA LEU A 28 -13.84 -12.80 -3.53
C LEU A 28 -13.05 -11.83 -2.64
N GLY A 29 -13.68 -11.34 -1.56
CA GLY A 29 -13.03 -10.62 -0.45
C GLY A 29 -12.21 -9.38 -0.84
N ARG A 30 -12.49 -8.79 -2.01
CA ARG A 30 -11.87 -7.58 -2.55
C ARG A 30 -10.33 -7.57 -2.40
N GLU A 31 -9.72 -6.45 -2.02
CA GLU A 31 -8.27 -6.29 -1.91
C GLU A 31 -7.67 -7.16 -0.80
N SER A 32 -8.39 -7.34 0.32
CA SER A 32 -7.94 -8.13 1.48
C SER A 32 -7.69 -9.59 1.15
N HIS A 33 -8.55 -10.21 0.32
CA HIS A 33 -8.33 -11.59 -0.13
C HIS A 33 -7.05 -11.72 -0.96
N THR A 34 -6.76 -10.76 -1.83
CA THR A 34 -5.52 -10.77 -2.63
C THR A 34 -4.28 -10.67 -1.72
N PHE A 35 -4.34 -9.77 -0.73
CA PHE A 35 -3.25 -9.58 0.24
C PHE A 35 -2.96 -10.87 1.03
N LEU A 36 -4.00 -11.47 1.60
CA LEU A 36 -3.88 -12.70 2.37
C LEU A 36 -3.41 -13.88 1.50
N HIS A 37 -3.97 -14.01 0.29
CA HIS A 37 -3.54 -15.04 -0.67
C HIS A 37 -2.04 -14.95 -0.96
N HIS A 38 -1.51 -13.74 -1.22
CA HIS A 38 -0.08 -13.58 -1.48
C HIS A 38 0.77 -14.01 -0.28
N ILE A 39 0.40 -13.60 0.94
CA ILE A 39 1.13 -13.98 2.16
C ILE A 39 1.13 -15.50 2.34
N VAL A 40 -0.03 -16.13 2.27
CA VAL A 40 -0.16 -17.57 2.52
C VAL A 40 0.59 -18.40 1.48
N HIS A 41 0.49 -18.04 0.20
CA HIS A 41 1.09 -18.81 -0.89
C HIS A 41 2.58 -18.54 -1.11
N ASN A 42 3.13 -17.48 -0.52
CA ASN A 42 4.55 -17.13 -0.65
C ASN A 42 5.25 -17.05 0.72
N TYR A 43 4.66 -17.58 1.79
CA TYR A 43 5.11 -17.35 3.17
C TYR A 43 6.62 -17.56 3.36
N ASP A 44 7.15 -18.65 2.83
CA ASP A 44 8.57 -19.01 2.93
C ASP A 44 9.49 -18.18 2.03
N THR A 45 8.93 -17.47 1.04
CA THR A 45 9.64 -16.70 0.01
C THR A 45 9.26 -15.22 0.00
N LEU A 46 8.52 -14.76 1.01
CA LEU A 46 8.10 -13.36 1.12
C LEU A 46 9.32 -12.45 1.16
N ALA A 47 9.24 -11.35 0.42
CA ALA A 47 10.25 -10.31 0.51
C ALA A 47 10.27 -9.74 1.94
N PRO A 48 11.45 -9.35 2.47
CA PRO A 48 11.56 -8.69 3.77
C PRO A 48 10.67 -7.45 3.91
N TRP A 49 10.33 -6.82 2.78
CA TRP A 49 9.40 -5.72 2.67
C TRP A 49 8.46 -5.95 1.48
N THR A 50 7.16 -6.03 1.75
CA THR A 50 6.15 -6.24 0.72
C THR A 50 5.13 -5.11 0.76
N VAL A 51 4.92 -4.46 -0.39
CA VAL A 51 3.97 -3.36 -0.55
C VAL A 51 2.83 -3.81 -1.44
N PHE A 52 1.60 -3.59 -0.98
CA PHE A 52 0.40 -3.86 -1.74
C PHE A 52 -0.25 -2.56 -2.18
N SER A 53 -0.44 -2.44 -3.49
CA SER A 53 -1.16 -1.33 -4.10
C SER A 53 -2.20 -1.87 -5.06
N GLN A 54 -3.29 -1.12 -5.21
CA GLN A 54 -4.14 -1.28 -6.37
C GLN A 54 -3.39 -0.84 -7.64
N ALA A 55 -3.79 -1.38 -8.79
CA ALA A 55 -3.17 -1.07 -10.09
C ALA A 55 -3.57 0.30 -10.68
N VAL A 56 -4.28 1.14 -9.90
CA VAL A 56 -4.61 2.52 -10.27
C VAL A 56 -3.40 3.40 -9.99
N HIS A 57 -3.16 4.40 -10.84
CA HIS A 57 -2.08 5.37 -10.64
C HIS A 57 -2.19 5.99 -9.22
N PRO A 58 -1.12 5.92 -8.40
CA PRO A 58 -1.15 6.47 -7.05
C PRO A 58 -1.52 7.96 -7.07
N SER A 59 -2.60 8.32 -6.39
CA SER A 59 -3.06 9.69 -6.28
C SER A 59 -3.50 10.02 -4.86
N TRP A 60 -3.59 11.31 -4.57
CA TRP A 60 -3.85 11.87 -3.24
C TRP A 60 -5.32 11.82 -2.85
N GLY A 61 -5.57 11.50 -1.58
CA GLY A 61 -6.88 11.53 -0.94
C GLY A 61 -7.79 10.38 -1.38
N TYR A 62 -8.87 10.14 -0.63
CA TYR A 62 -9.89 9.15 -0.99
C TYR A 62 -11.14 9.86 -1.50
N ARG A 63 -11.53 9.59 -2.74
CA ARG A 63 -12.71 10.18 -3.41
C ARG A 63 -13.84 9.15 -3.60
N GLY A 64 -13.84 8.06 -2.83
CA GLY A 64 -14.83 6.98 -2.91
C GLY A 64 -14.35 5.77 -3.70
N GLY A 65 -15.26 4.85 -4.05
CA GLY A 65 -14.93 3.65 -4.84
C GLY A 65 -14.77 3.89 -6.35
N VAL A 66 -14.57 5.14 -6.77
CA VAL A 66 -14.43 5.52 -8.18
C VAL A 66 -12.99 5.34 -8.66
N SER A 67 -12.80 5.11 -9.95
CA SER A 67 -11.47 4.90 -10.57
C SER A 67 -10.50 6.07 -10.42
N SER A 68 -11.01 7.27 -10.14
CA SER A 68 -10.23 8.49 -9.88
C SER A 68 -9.93 8.70 -8.39
N SER A 69 -10.33 7.78 -7.51
CA SER A 69 -9.99 7.85 -6.10
C SER A 69 -8.53 7.47 -5.89
N GLY A 70 -7.84 8.33 -5.16
CA GLY A 70 -6.53 8.03 -4.64
C GLY A 70 -6.58 7.11 -3.43
N HIS A 71 -5.41 6.59 -3.09
CA HIS A 71 -5.22 5.76 -1.92
C HIS A 71 -4.04 6.21 -1.05
N LEU A 72 -3.26 7.19 -1.51
CA LEU A 72 -2.18 7.77 -0.72
C LEU A 72 -2.74 8.62 0.44
N SER A 73 -2.17 8.48 1.63
CA SER A 73 -2.37 9.43 2.72
C SER A 73 -1.81 10.80 2.33
N ASP A 74 -2.33 11.89 2.88
CA ASP A 74 -1.84 13.23 2.53
C ASP A 74 -0.40 13.45 3.03
N ASN A 75 0.41 14.12 2.21
CA ASN A 75 1.86 14.39 2.37
C ASN A 75 2.86 13.20 2.22
N VAL A 76 2.46 12.02 1.75
CA VAL A 76 3.34 10.91 1.35
C VAL A 76 3.30 10.53 -0.15
N GLU A 77 4.45 10.28 -0.74
CA GLU A 77 4.61 9.80 -2.12
C GLU A 77 4.54 8.26 -2.16
N PHE A 78 4.22 7.64 -3.31
CA PHE A 78 4.23 6.16 -3.41
C PHE A 78 5.61 5.57 -3.05
N TRP A 79 6.67 6.31 -3.36
CA TRP A 79 8.04 5.93 -3.05
C TRP A 79 8.31 5.78 -1.54
N ASP A 80 7.62 6.56 -0.70
CA ASP A 80 7.75 6.48 0.75
C ASP A 80 7.28 5.12 1.30
N TYR A 81 6.39 4.41 0.58
CA TYR A 81 5.99 3.04 0.95
C TYR A 81 7.02 2.01 0.55
N LEU A 82 7.89 2.27 -0.43
CA LEU A 82 8.88 1.31 -0.92
C LEU A 82 10.17 1.30 -0.07
N GLN A 83 10.32 2.26 0.85
CA GLN A 83 11.49 2.42 1.70
C GLN A 83 11.12 2.19 3.17
N PRO A 84 11.26 0.96 3.70
CA PRO A 84 10.91 0.68 5.10
C PRO A 84 11.78 1.41 6.11
N PHE A 85 13.05 1.65 5.75
CA PHE A 85 14.07 2.27 6.60
C PHE A 85 14.78 3.39 5.85
N PRO A 86 14.12 4.54 5.60
CA PRO A 86 14.80 5.70 5.02
C PRO A 86 16.01 6.08 5.89
N GLY A 87 17.14 6.38 5.24
CA GLY A 87 18.40 6.68 5.92
C GLY A 87 19.00 5.54 6.78
N ARG A 88 18.43 4.31 6.75
CA ARG A 88 18.81 3.13 7.56
C ARG A 88 18.74 3.33 9.08
N LYS A 89 17.97 4.30 9.57
CA LYS A 89 17.89 4.60 11.02
C LYS A 89 16.59 4.12 11.65
N ASP A 90 15.48 4.70 11.22
CA ASP A 90 14.16 4.46 11.80
C ASP A 90 13.20 3.85 10.78
N SER A 91 12.26 3.04 11.25
CA SER A 91 11.19 2.51 10.39
C SER A 91 10.15 3.59 10.11
N TYR A 92 9.85 3.85 8.84
CA TYR A 92 8.81 4.79 8.45
C TYR A 92 7.50 4.04 8.13
N PHE A 93 6.47 4.27 8.95
CA PHE A 93 5.14 3.71 8.74
C PHE A 93 4.12 4.82 8.53
N VAL A 94 3.48 4.82 7.35
CA VAL A 94 2.37 5.71 7.05
C VAL A 94 1.10 5.19 7.73
N PHE A 95 0.84 5.64 8.94
CA PHE A 95 -0.43 5.35 9.61
C PHE A 95 -1.57 6.13 8.94
N SER A 96 -2.35 5.42 8.13
CA SER A 96 -3.54 5.96 7.48
C SER A 96 -4.78 5.94 8.38
N ALA A 97 -4.70 5.36 9.58
CA ALA A 97 -5.72 5.46 10.61
C ALA A 97 -5.16 5.17 12.01
N ALA A 98 -5.78 5.74 13.02
CA ALA A 98 -5.61 5.36 14.42
C ALA A 98 -7.00 5.24 15.06
N SER A 99 -7.22 4.17 15.81
CA SER A 99 -8.47 3.93 16.54
C SER A 99 -8.18 3.78 18.03
N HIS A 100 -8.96 4.46 18.86
CA HIS A 100 -8.91 4.36 20.31
C HIS A 100 -10.15 3.64 20.84
N PHE A 101 -9.92 2.59 21.63
CA PHE A 101 -10.96 1.81 22.31
C PHE A 101 -10.80 1.97 23.84
N PRO A 102 -11.92 2.04 24.61
CA PRO A 102 -13.30 1.76 24.20
C PRO A 102 -14.05 2.96 23.62
N SER A 103 -13.45 4.15 23.54
CA SER A 103 -14.18 5.36 23.14
C SER A 103 -14.71 5.34 21.70
N GLY A 104 -14.26 4.39 20.87
CA GLY A 104 -14.69 4.25 19.48
C GLY A 104 -14.21 5.40 18.59
N VAL A 105 -13.23 6.18 19.04
CA VAL A 105 -12.72 7.32 18.29
C VAL A 105 -11.77 6.81 17.23
N GLN A 106 -12.07 7.10 15.97
CA GLN A 106 -11.22 6.78 14.84
C GLN A 106 -10.78 8.08 14.14
N THR A 107 -9.48 8.22 13.91
CA THR A 107 -8.93 9.15 12.93
C THR A 107 -8.45 8.35 11.72
N SER A 108 -8.73 8.86 10.53
CA SER A 108 -8.21 8.31 9.27
C SER A 108 -7.48 9.43 8.56
N ARG A 109 -6.32 9.12 8.00
CA ARG A 109 -5.46 10.00 7.18
C ARG A 109 -5.07 11.28 7.93
N ALA A 110 -4.61 11.11 9.18
CA ALA A 110 -4.15 12.21 10.03
C ALA A 110 -2.91 12.97 9.47
N GLY A 111 -2.29 12.49 8.38
CA GLY A 111 -1.16 13.14 7.71
C GLY A 111 -1.41 14.59 7.29
N ILE A 112 -2.68 15.00 7.09
CA ILE A 112 -3.06 16.41 6.89
C ILE A 112 -2.68 17.27 8.11
N LEU A 113 -2.88 16.73 9.32
CA LEU A 113 -2.70 17.46 10.58
C LEU A 113 -1.23 17.56 11.00
N PHE A 114 -0.35 16.73 10.42
CA PHE A 114 1.05 16.62 10.82
C PHE A 114 2.01 16.85 9.64
N LYS A 115 2.14 18.12 9.21
CA LYS A 115 3.06 18.54 8.12
C LYS A 115 4.52 18.09 8.31
N THR A 116 4.93 17.84 9.55
CA THR A 116 6.28 17.41 9.93
C THR A 116 6.59 15.94 9.60
N LEU A 117 5.58 15.12 9.27
CA LEU A 117 5.82 13.73 8.87
C LEU A 117 6.56 13.61 7.54
N ARG A 118 6.34 14.55 6.60
CA ARG A 118 6.99 14.52 5.28
C ARG A 118 8.48 14.80 5.35
N SER A 119 8.92 15.74 6.18
CA SER A 119 10.35 16.04 6.32
C SER A 119 11.10 14.84 6.92
N ARG A 120 10.50 14.17 7.91
CA ARG A 120 11.09 12.97 8.53
C ARG A 120 11.09 11.72 7.65
N SER A 121 10.21 11.64 6.65
CA SER A 121 10.22 10.55 5.66
C SER A 121 11.41 10.63 4.69
N LYS A 122 11.97 11.84 4.52
CA LYS A 122 13.03 12.12 3.54
C LYS A 122 14.42 12.24 4.17
N ASP A 123 14.51 12.23 5.50
CA ASP A 123 15.75 12.24 6.30
C ASP A 123 16.19 10.81 6.67
#